data_AF-A0A2Y9J2V5-F1
#
_entry.id   AF-A0A2Y9J2V5-F1
#
_cell.length_a   1.000
_cell.length_b   1.000
_cell.length_c   1.000
_cell.angle_alpha   90.00
_cell.angle_beta   90.00
_cell.angle_gamma   90.00
#
_symmetry.space_group_name_H-M   'P 1'
#
loop_
_entity.id
_entity.type
_entity.pdbx_description
1 polymer ?
#
loop_
_entity_poly.entity_id
_entity_poly.type
_entity_poly.pdbx_seq_one_letter_code
_entity_poly.pdbx_strand_id
1 'polypeptide(L)'
;MAPGLTIQAVRVTKPKIPEAIRRNFELMEAEKTKLLIAAQKQKVVEKEAETERKKAVIEAEKIAQVAKIRFQQKVMEKETEKRISEIEDAAFLAREKAKADAEYYAAHKYATSNKHKLTPEYLELKRYQAIASNSKIYFGSNIPSMFMDSSCASKYSDVRTGRKSSLLSKEALEPPGESPIQNKESTG
;
A
#
# COMPACT_ATOMS: atom_id res chain seq x y z
N MET A 1 -30.37 -98.89 -65.83
CA MET A 1 -28.92 -98.89 -65.50
C MET A 1 -28.38 -100.26 -65.85
N ALA A 2 -27.48 -100.34 -66.84
CA ALA A 2 -26.86 -101.60 -67.24
C ALA A 2 -25.70 -101.93 -66.27
N PRO A 3 -25.58 -103.17 -65.78
CA PRO A 3 -24.50 -103.58 -64.88
C PRO A 3 -23.15 -103.66 -65.63
N GLY A 4 -22.13 -102.92 -65.17
CA GLY A 4 -20.76 -102.99 -65.72
C GLY A 4 -19.96 -101.68 -65.77
N LEU A 5 -20.53 -100.53 -65.39
CA LEU A 5 -19.87 -99.22 -65.43
C LEU A 5 -19.73 -98.62 -64.02
N THR A 6 -18.49 -98.28 -63.61
CA THR A 6 -18.19 -97.59 -62.34
C THR A 6 -17.89 -96.11 -62.59
N ILE A 7 -18.63 -95.23 -61.90
CA ILE A 7 -18.45 -93.78 -61.99
C ILE A 7 -17.34 -93.37 -61.02
N GLN A 8 -16.25 -92.83 -61.54
CA GLN A 8 -15.09 -92.45 -60.71
C GLN A 8 -15.23 -91.03 -60.13
N ALA A 9 -15.77 -90.08 -60.91
CA ALA A 9 -16.10 -88.73 -60.44
C ALA A 9 -17.19 -88.10 -61.32
N VAL A 10 -18.14 -87.41 -60.69
CA VAL A 10 -19.15 -86.59 -61.37
C VAL A 10 -18.81 -85.13 -61.14
N ARG A 11 -18.54 -84.40 -62.22
CA ARG A 11 -18.40 -82.94 -62.17
C ARG A 11 -19.66 -82.32 -62.75
N VAL A 12 -20.31 -81.48 -61.97
CA VAL A 12 -21.41 -80.64 -62.43
C VAL A 12 -20.84 -79.35 -63.01
N THR A 13 -21.39 -78.92 -64.14
CA THR A 13 -21.10 -77.60 -64.70
C THR A 13 -21.78 -76.54 -63.83
N LYS A 14 -21.14 -75.37 -63.69
CA LYS A 14 -21.77 -74.26 -62.97
C LYS A 14 -23.03 -73.84 -63.74
N PRO A 15 -24.21 -73.86 -63.10
CA PRO A 15 -25.45 -73.45 -63.75
C PRO A 15 -25.35 -71.98 -64.15
N LYS A 16 -25.74 -71.66 -65.40
CA LYS A 16 -25.73 -70.29 -65.91
C LYS A 16 -26.99 -69.57 -65.42
N ILE A 17 -26.81 -68.64 -64.49
CA ILE A 17 -27.92 -67.86 -63.95
C ILE A 17 -28.39 -66.86 -65.02
N PRO A 18 -29.68 -66.83 -65.37
CA PRO A 18 -30.24 -65.83 -66.28
C PRO A 18 -30.02 -64.40 -65.79
N GLU A 19 -29.74 -63.45 -66.69
CA GLU A 19 -29.38 -62.08 -66.32
C GLU A 19 -30.45 -61.35 -65.50
N ALA A 20 -31.73 -61.67 -65.70
CA ALA A 20 -32.83 -61.08 -64.94
C ALA A 20 -32.72 -61.37 -63.44
N ILE A 21 -32.37 -62.60 -63.06
CA ILE A 21 -32.23 -63.01 -61.65
C ILE A 21 -30.98 -62.36 -61.04
N ARG A 22 -29.89 -62.26 -61.81
CA ARG A 22 -28.66 -61.61 -61.39
C ARG A 22 -28.87 -60.13 -61.05
N ARG A 23 -29.55 -59.37 -61.93
CA ARG A 23 -29.83 -57.94 -61.70
C ARG A 23 -30.72 -57.73 -60.46
N ASN A 24 -31.72 -58.58 -60.25
CA ASN A 24 -32.59 -58.50 -59.07
C ASN A 24 -31.83 -58.77 -57.76
N PHE A 25 -30.91 -59.75 -57.76
CA PHE A 25 -30.06 -60.03 -56.60
C PHE A 25 -29.09 -58.87 -56.31
N GLU A 26 -28.50 -58.29 -57.35
CA GLU A 26 -27.62 -57.12 -57.23
C GLU A 26 -28.37 -55.90 -56.65
N LEU A 27 -29.60 -55.63 -57.11
CA LEU A 27 -30.44 -54.56 -56.56
C LEU A 27 -30.81 -54.79 -55.09
N MET A 28 -31.23 -56.01 -54.75
CA MET A 28 -31.59 -56.38 -53.38
C MET A 28 -30.42 -56.22 -52.41
N GLU A 29 -29.22 -56.68 -52.78
CA GLU A 29 -28.02 -56.52 -51.96
C GLU A 29 -27.59 -55.05 -51.84
N ALA A 30 -27.74 -54.25 -52.91
CA ALA A 30 -27.49 -52.82 -52.86
C ALA A 30 -28.45 -52.07 -51.91
N GLU A 31 -29.73 -52.46 -51.87
CA GLU A 31 -30.71 -51.88 -50.95
C GLU A 31 -30.47 -52.29 -49.50
N LYS A 32 -30.17 -53.58 -49.28
CA LYS A 32 -29.83 -54.12 -47.96
C LYS A 32 -28.61 -53.45 -47.37
N THR A 33 -27.55 -53.27 -48.16
CA THR A 33 -26.35 -52.54 -47.72
C THR A 33 -26.64 -51.07 -47.44
N LYS A 34 -27.43 -50.38 -48.28
CA LYS A 34 -27.86 -49.00 -48.04
C LYS A 34 -28.65 -48.86 -46.73
N LEU A 35 -29.57 -49.78 -46.45
CA LEU A 35 -30.35 -49.77 -45.21
C LEU A 35 -29.44 -49.94 -43.98
N LEU A 36 -28.49 -50.88 -44.04
CA LEU A 36 -27.52 -51.08 -42.96
C LEU A 36 -26.67 -49.82 -42.73
N ILE A 37 -26.20 -49.18 -43.81
CA ILE A 37 -25.43 -47.93 -43.72
C ILE A 37 -26.28 -46.81 -43.10
N ALA A 38 -27.54 -46.67 -43.52
CA ALA A 38 -28.44 -45.66 -42.97
C ALA A 38 -28.69 -45.87 -41.47
N ALA A 39 -28.95 -47.11 -41.06
CA ALA A 39 -29.15 -47.46 -39.65
C ALA A 39 -27.89 -47.22 -38.80
N GLN A 40 -26.69 -47.51 -39.34
CA GLN A 40 -25.44 -47.21 -38.65
C GLN A 40 -25.19 -45.70 -38.55
N LYS A 41 -25.46 -44.94 -39.61
CA LYS A 41 -25.34 -43.48 -39.60
C LYS A 41 -26.28 -42.85 -38.56
N GLN A 42 -27.52 -43.32 -38.46
CA GLN A 42 -28.46 -42.87 -37.42
C GLN A 42 -27.89 -43.09 -36.02
N LYS A 43 -27.35 -44.29 -35.74
CA LYS A 43 -26.70 -44.59 -34.45
C LYS A 43 -25.49 -43.71 -34.15
N VAL A 44 -24.73 -43.33 -35.18
CA VAL A 44 -23.58 -42.41 -35.00
C VAL A 44 -24.08 -41.02 -34.64
N VAL A 45 -25.07 -40.49 -35.37
CA VAL A 45 -25.65 -39.17 -35.10
C VAL A 45 -26.26 -39.10 -33.70
N GLU A 46 -26.98 -40.14 -33.26
CA GLU A 46 -27.53 -40.21 -31.90
C GLU A 46 -26.43 -40.15 -30.84
N LYS A 47 -25.35 -40.92 -31.02
CA LYS A 47 -24.21 -40.93 -30.09
C LYS A 47 -23.42 -39.64 -30.11
N GLU A 48 -23.26 -39.01 -31.27
CA GLU A 48 -22.61 -37.71 -31.41
C GLU A 48 -23.41 -36.64 -30.68
N ALA A 49 -24.74 -36.60 -30.86
CA ALA A 49 -25.62 -35.66 -30.16
C ALA A 49 -25.56 -35.86 -28.63
N GLU A 50 -25.52 -37.10 -28.14
CA GLU A 50 -25.31 -37.37 -26.71
C GLU A 50 -23.94 -36.90 -26.22
N THR A 51 -22.91 -37.09 -27.03
CA THR A 51 -21.53 -36.68 -26.72
C THR A 51 -21.42 -35.17 -26.67
N GLU A 52 -22.04 -34.45 -27.62
CA GLU A 52 -22.10 -32.99 -27.65
C GLU A 52 -22.83 -32.42 -26.43
N ARG A 53 -23.97 -33.02 -26.04
CA ARG A 53 -24.69 -32.64 -24.82
C ARG A 53 -23.82 -32.78 -23.59
N LYS A 54 -23.15 -33.92 -23.42
CA LYS A 54 -22.23 -34.16 -22.28
C LYS A 54 -21.05 -33.18 -22.30
N LYS A 55 -20.49 -32.93 -23.48
CA LYS A 55 -19.39 -31.97 -23.66
C LYS A 55 -19.81 -30.56 -23.25
N ALA A 56 -21.00 -30.11 -23.66
CA ALA A 56 -21.54 -28.80 -23.29
C ALA A 56 -21.75 -28.65 -21.78
N VAL A 57 -22.26 -29.70 -21.10
CA VAL A 57 -22.41 -29.70 -19.64
C VAL A 57 -21.05 -29.60 -18.95
N ILE A 58 -20.09 -30.42 -19.36
CA ILE A 58 -18.73 -30.41 -18.79
C ILE A 58 -18.06 -29.04 -19.02
N GLU A 59 -18.25 -28.43 -20.19
CA GLU A 59 -17.70 -27.12 -20.49
C GLU A 59 -18.32 -26.01 -19.62
N ALA A 60 -19.64 -26.03 -19.45
CA ALA A 60 -20.34 -25.11 -18.55
C ALA A 60 -19.85 -25.25 -17.09
N GLU A 61 -19.73 -26.49 -16.59
CA GLU A 61 -19.20 -26.78 -15.26
C GLU A 61 -17.76 -26.30 -15.09
N LYS A 62 -16.90 -26.55 -16.09
CA LYS A 62 -15.52 -26.08 -16.10
C LYS A 62 -15.47 -24.56 -16.00
N ILE A 63 -16.26 -23.84 -16.79
CA ILE A 63 -16.32 -22.37 -16.76
C ILE A 63 -16.78 -21.88 -15.39
N ALA A 64 -17.81 -22.50 -14.81
CA ALA A 64 -18.29 -22.15 -13.48
C ALA A 64 -17.22 -22.36 -12.40
N GLN A 65 -16.47 -23.46 -12.45
CA GLN A 65 -15.37 -23.73 -11.52
C GLN A 65 -14.22 -22.73 -11.68
N VAL A 66 -13.82 -22.42 -12.91
CA VAL A 66 -12.78 -21.42 -13.17
C VAL A 66 -13.23 -20.03 -12.71
N ALA A 67 -14.48 -19.66 -12.93
CA ALA A 67 -15.05 -18.41 -12.44
C ALA A 67 -15.03 -18.34 -10.91
N LYS A 68 -15.37 -19.45 -10.22
CA LYS A 68 -15.28 -19.55 -8.76
C LYS A 68 -13.85 -19.35 -8.25
N ILE A 69 -12.87 -20.01 -8.86
CA ILE A 69 -11.45 -19.87 -8.49
C ILE A 69 -11.00 -18.42 -8.69
N ARG A 70 -11.30 -17.82 -9.85
CA ARG A 70 -10.96 -16.42 -10.13
C ARG A 70 -11.61 -15.45 -9.15
N PHE A 71 -12.86 -15.71 -8.78
CA PHE A 71 -13.56 -14.90 -7.78
C PHE A 71 -12.89 -15.02 -6.42
N GLN A 72 -12.57 -16.24 -5.98
CA GLN A 72 -11.87 -16.48 -4.72
C GLN A 72 -10.48 -15.80 -4.69
N GLN A 73 -9.73 -15.86 -5.79
CA GLN A 73 -8.45 -15.15 -5.93
C GLN A 73 -8.63 -13.64 -5.74
N LYS A 74 -9.60 -13.03 -6.43
CA LYS A 74 -9.88 -11.59 -6.30
C LYS A 74 -10.30 -11.19 -4.89
N VAL A 75 -11.14 -12.00 -4.23
CA VAL A 75 -11.55 -11.75 -2.84
C VAL A 75 -10.33 -11.81 -1.93
N MET A 76 -9.49 -12.83 -2.08
CA MET A 76 -8.26 -12.98 -1.31
C MET A 76 -7.31 -11.79 -1.52
N GLU A 77 -7.09 -11.37 -2.77
CA GLU A 77 -6.29 -10.18 -3.11
C GLU A 77 -6.83 -8.94 -2.38
N LYS A 78 -8.13 -8.68 -2.46
CA LYS A 78 -8.76 -7.53 -1.80
C LYS A 78 -8.71 -7.60 -0.27
N GLU A 79 -8.84 -8.79 0.31
CA GLU A 79 -8.67 -8.97 1.75
C GLU A 79 -7.22 -8.75 2.19
N THR A 80 -6.25 -9.20 1.39
CA THR A 80 -4.83 -8.94 1.68
C THR A 80 -4.48 -7.47 1.55
N GLU A 81 -4.97 -6.77 0.52
CA GLU A 81 -4.82 -5.32 0.37
C GLU A 81 -5.34 -4.58 1.61
N LYS A 82 -6.56 -4.92 2.07
CA LYS A 82 -7.14 -4.32 3.28
C LYS A 82 -6.26 -4.55 4.51
N ARG A 83 -5.80 -5.78 4.73
CA ARG A 83 -4.92 -6.12 5.87
C ARG A 83 -3.60 -5.36 5.82
N ILE A 84 -3.02 -5.18 4.63
CA ILE A 84 -1.78 -4.40 4.47
C ILE A 84 -2.05 -2.95 4.86
N SER A 85 -3.13 -2.34 4.34
CA SER A 85 -3.49 -0.96 4.71
C SER A 85 -3.73 -0.79 6.21
N GLU A 86 -4.43 -1.73 6.86
CA GLU A 86 -4.64 -1.69 8.32
C GLU A 86 -3.32 -1.75 9.10
N ILE A 87 -2.36 -2.57 8.66
CA ILE A 87 -1.03 -2.66 9.26
C ILE A 87 -0.24 -1.37 9.05
N GLU A 88 -0.31 -0.80 7.84
CA GLU A 88 0.36 0.46 7.50
C GLU A 88 -0.19 1.62 8.35
N ASP A 89 -1.51 1.73 8.47
CA ASP A 89 -2.17 2.74 9.30
C ASP A 89 -1.79 2.59 10.77
N ALA A 90 -1.81 1.36 11.30
CA ALA A 90 -1.41 1.09 12.67
C ALA A 90 0.08 1.42 12.90
N ALA A 91 0.95 1.07 11.97
CA ALA A 91 2.38 1.38 12.04
C ALA A 91 2.64 2.88 11.97
N PHE A 92 1.90 3.60 11.11
CA PHE A 92 1.99 5.05 10.99
C PHE A 92 1.56 5.73 12.29
N LEU A 93 0.41 5.35 12.83
CA LEU A 93 -0.09 5.87 14.12
C LEU A 93 0.90 5.58 15.26
N ALA A 94 1.45 4.37 15.34
CA ALA A 94 2.43 4.01 16.35
C ALA A 94 3.71 4.85 16.23
N ARG A 95 4.19 5.09 14.99
CA ARG A 95 5.37 5.90 14.72
C ARG A 95 5.16 7.36 15.10
N GLU A 96 4.07 7.98 14.67
CA GLU A 96 3.78 9.38 14.97
C GLU A 96 3.57 9.58 16.47
N LYS A 97 2.90 8.63 17.14
CA LYS A 97 2.76 8.66 18.60
C LYS A 97 4.12 8.57 19.30
N ALA A 98 4.97 7.62 18.91
CA ALA A 98 6.30 7.48 19.50
C ALA A 98 7.15 8.74 19.29
N LYS A 99 7.04 9.38 18.12
CA LYS A 99 7.72 10.64 17.84
C LYS A 99 7.20 11.78 18.72
N ALA A 100 5.88 11.95 18.83
CA ALA A 100 5.27 12.96 19.69
C ALA A 100 5.63 12.74 21.17
N ASP A 101 5.61 11.49 21.65
CA ASP A 101 6.00 11.14 23.02
C ASP A 101 7.48 11.44 23.28
N ALA A 102 8.36 11.15 22.31
CA ALA A 102 9.79 11.47 22.40
C ALA A 102 10.03 12.99 22.42
N GLU A 103 9.36 13.74 21.55
CA GLU A 103 9.42 15.21 21.52
C GLU A 103 8.92 15.81 22.83
N TYR A 104 7.78 15.33 23.34
CA TYR A 104 7.23 15.75 24.63
C TYR A 104 8.21 15.47 25.77
N TYR A 105 8.77 14.26 25.85
CA TYR A 105 9.73 13.89 26.88
C TYR A 105 10.98 14.77 26.83
N ALA A 106 11.52 15.00 25.63
CA ALA A 106 12.68 15.87 25.41
C ALA A 106 12.38 17.31 25.85
N ALA A 107 11.25 17.89 25.42
CA ALA A 107 10.83 19.24 25.79
C ALA A 107 10.60 19.36 27.30
N HIS A 108 9.95 18.38 27.92
CA HIS A 108 9.73 18.35 29.37
C HIS A 108 11.05 18.29 30.14
N LYS A 109 11.97 17.39 29.76
CA LYS A 109 13.31 17.31 30.38
C LYS A 109 14.11 18.59 30.17
N TYR A 110 14.02 19.19 28.99
CA TYR A 110 14.65 20.48 28.71
C TYR A 110 14.09 21.59 29.60
N ALA A 111 12.76 21.70 29.72
CA ALA A 111 12.10 22.68 30.58
C ALA A 111 12.47 22.48 32.06
N THR A 112 12.47 21.24 32.56
CA THR A 112 12.91 20.94 33.94
C THR A 112 14.38 21.31 34.16
N SER A 113 15.26 21.00 33.21
CA SER A 113 16.67 21.40 33.26
C SER A 113 16.82 22.93 33.28
N ASN A 114 16.05 23.64 32.47
CA ASN A 114 16.09 25.11 32.43
C ASN A 114 15.61 25.73 33.74
N LYS A 115 14.61 25.15 34.41
CA LYS A 115 14.23 25.57 35.78
C LYS A 115 15.40 25.48 36.74
N HIS A 116 16.20 24.42 36.69
CA HIS A 116 17.39 24.28 37.53
C HIS A 116 18.55 25.17 37.09
N LYS A 117 18.68 25.49 35.81
CA LYS A 117 19.71 26.39 35.25
C LYS A 117 19.40 27.87 35.47
N LEU A 118 18.19 28.22 35.91
CA LEU A 118 17.79 29.60 36.21
C LEU A 118 18.35 30.04 37.58
N THR A 119 19.67 30.01 37.71
CA THR A 119 20.39 30.59 38.85
C THR A 119 21.20 31.79 38.36
N PRO A 120 21.28 32.89 39.15
CA PRO A 120 21.99 34.09 38.74
C PRO A 120 23.46 33.81 38.40
N GLU A 121 24.11 32.95 39.18
CA GLU A 121 25.51 32.53 38.99
C GLU A 121 25.74 31.82 37.64
N TYR A 122 24.84 30.92 37.25
CA TYR A 122 24.95 30.20 35.98
C TYR A 122 24.71 31.12 34.78
N LEU A 123 23.76 32.04 34.89
CA LEU A 123 23.47 33.04 33.86
C LEU A 123 24.64 34.00 33.66
N GLU A 124 25.30 34.45 34.74
CA GLU A 124 26.50 35.27 34.67
C GLU A 124 27.66 34.52 34.00
N LEU A 125 27.93 33.27 34.40
CA LEU A 125 28.93 32.42 33.75
C LEU A 125 28.64 32.29 32.25
N LYS A 126 27.39 31.98 31.89
CA LYS A 126 26.98 31.85 30.49
C LYS A 126 27.09 33.17 29.72
N ARG A 127 26.74 34.30 30.34
CA ARG A 127 26.90 35.64 29.77
C ARG A 127 28.37 35.91 29.46
N TYR A 128 29.27 35.70 30.41
CA TYR A 128 30.71 35.92 30.18
C TYR A 128 31.28 34.97 29.13
N GLN A 129 30.88 33.70 29.12
CA GLN A 129 31.27 32.74 28.08
C GLN A 129 30.83 33.19 26.68
N ALA A 130 29.59 33.67 26.56
CA ALA A 130 29.05 34.17 25.29
C ALA A 130 29.74 35.46 24.84
N ILE A 131 30.02 36.38 25.76
CA ILE A 131 30.80 37.60 25.48
C ILE A 131 32.19 37.22 24.98
N ALA A 132 32.90 36.33 25.67
CA ALA A 132 34.26 35.93 25.28
C ALA A 132 34.31 35.21 23.92
N SER A 133 33.28 34.43 23.59
CA SER A 133 33.23 33.66 22.35
C SER A 133 32.82 34.52 21.14
N ASN A 134 31.93 35.51 21.35
CA ASN A 134 31.40 36.37 20.29
C ASN A 134 32.07 37.75 20.21
N SER A 135 32.99 38.08 21.13
CA SER A 135 33.65 39.39 21.14
C SER A 135 34.55 39.53 19.91
N LYS A 136 34.13 40.39 18.97
CA LYS A 136 35.02 41.00 17.98
C LYS A 136 35.59 42.26 18.59
N ILE A 137 36.91 42.38 18.57
CA ILE A 137 37.60 43.54 19.14
C ILE A 137 37.52 44.67 18.13
N TYR A 138 36.76 45.72 18.46
CA TYR A 138 36.64 46.94 17.65
C TYR A 138 37.42 48.07 18.31
N PHE A 139 38.23 48.79 17.52
CA PHE A 139 39.03 49.93 17.97
C PHE A 139 38.50 51.23 17.36
N GLY A 140 38.27 52.27 18.19
CA GLY A 140 37.77 53.56 17.74
C GLY A 140 37.30 54.44 18.91
N SER A 141 37.08 55.74 18.65
CA SER A 141 36.69 56.73 19.66
C SER A 141 35.22 56.68 20.08
N ASN A 142 34.35 55.96 19.37
CA ASN A 142 32.93 55.78 19.68
C ASN A 142 32.54 54.29 19.64
N ILE A 143 32.57 53.61 20.79
CA ILE A 143 32.14 52.21 20.94
C ILE A 143 30.83 52.18 21.75
N PRO A 144 29.75 51.56 21.24
CA PRO A 144 28.50 51.39 21.99
C PRO A 144 28.70 50.55 23.25
N SER A 145 28.36 51.10 24.43
CA SER A 145 28.57 50.47 25.74
C SER A 145 27.52 49.41 26.12
N MET A 146 26.93 48.71 25.14
CA MET A 146 25.78 47.82 25.39
C MET A 146 26.14 46.49 26.07
N PHE A 147 27.41 46.08 26.06
CA PHE A 147 27.85 44.74 26.54
C PHE A 147 28.56 44.75 27.90
N MET A 148 28.97 45.91 28.39
CA MET A 148 29.58 46.07 29.72
C MET A 148 28.47 46.51 30.68
N ASP A 149 28.30 45.81 31.80
CA ASP A 149 27.37 46.26 32.84
C ASP A 149 27.64 47.72 33.19
N SER A 150 26.58 48.52 33.35
CA SER A 150 26.71 49.92 33.75
C SER A 150 27.46 50.07 35.09
N SER A 151 27.50 49.02 35.91
CA SER A 151 28.28 48.95 37.15
C SER A 151 29.81 48.88 36.93
N CYS A 152 30.29 48.32 35.81
CA CYS A 152 31.72 48.28 35.47
C CYS A 152 32.15 49.42 34.54
N ALA A 153 31.25 49.93 33.68
CA ALA A 153 31.52 51.09 32.85
C ALA A 153 31.69 52.39 33.66
N SER A 154 30.93 52.57 34.74
CA SER A 154 31.00 53.77 35.59
C SER A 154 32.33 53.92 36.33
N LYS A 155 33.10 52.83 36.52
CA LYS A 155 34.42 52.88 37.18
C LYS A 155 35.55 53.34 36.25
N TYR A 156 35.37 53.25 34.94
CA TYR A 156 36.40 53.61 33.95
C TYR A 156 36.19 55.00 33.33
N SER A 157 34.97 55.55 33.34
CA SER A 157 34.70 56.92 32.87
C SER A 157 35.19 58.00 33.82
N ASP A 158 35.27 57.72 35.12
CA ASP A 158 35.74 58.69 36.14
C ASP A 158 37.24 58.99 36.04
N VAL A 159 38.02 58.12 35.37
CA VAL A 159 39.47 58.34 35.18
C VAL A 159 39.76 59.24 33.96
N ARG A 160 38.82 59.37 33.01
CA ARG A 160 39.01 60.20 31.80
C ARG A 160 38.36 61.57 31.85
N THR A 161 37.36 61.78 32.68
CA THR A 161 36.72 63.09 32.84
C THR A 161 36.72 63.48 34.31
N GLY A 162 37.68 64.31 34.70
CA GLY A 162 37.78 64.88 36.05
C GLY A 162 36.55 65.73 36.38
N ARG A 163 35.51 65.12 36.93
CA ARG A 163 34.37 65.81 37.54
C ARG A 163 34.26 65.38 39.00
N LYS A 164 34.52 66.34 39.89
CA LYS A 164 34.33 66.20 41.34
C LYS A 164 32.86 65.93 41.65
N SER A 165 32.66 65.08 42.65
CA SER A 165 31.41 64.87 43.36
C SER A 165 30.84 66.18 43.89
N SER A 166 29.53 66.39 43.69
CA SER A 166 28.73 67.25 44.56
C SER A 166 27.53 66.44 45.02
N LEU A 167 27.39 66.38 46.34
CA LEU A 167 26.41 65.59 47.07
C LEU A 167 25.04 66.26 47.07
N LEU A 168 24.02 65.38 47.05
CA LEU A 168 22.73 65.47 47.75
C LEU A 168 21.81 66.67 47.49
N SER A 169 20.62 66.36 46.96
CA SER A 169 19.37 66.83 47.54
C SER A 169 18.30 65.74 47.38
N LYS A 170 17.84 65.25 48.53
CA LYS A 170 16.64 64.45 48.70
C LYS A 170 15.43 65.30 48.31
N GLU A 171 14.51 64.75 47.53
CA GLU A 171 13.09 65.05 47.72
C GLU A 171 12.23 63.89 47.23
N ALA A 172 11.33 63.46 48.10
CA ALA A 172 10.42 62.36 47.90
C ALA A 172 9.14 62.85 47.21
N LEU A 173 8.61 62.06 46.27
CA LEU A 173 7.16 61.93 46.10
C LEU A 173 6.81 60.59 45.41
N GLU A 174 5.87 59.89 46.04
CA GLU A 174 5.27 58.58 45.76
C GLU A 174 4.50 58.48 44.41
N PRO A 175 4.08 57.27 43.98
CA PRO A 175 3.79 56.93 42.59
C PRO A 175 2.32 57.13 42.19
N PRO A 176 2.05 57.16 40.88
CA PRO A 176 0.88 56.48 40.33
C PRO A 176 1.29 55.70 39.07
N GLY A 177 0.73 54.57 38.69
CA GLY A 177 -0.54 53.95 39.01
C GLY A 177 -0.72 52.89 37.92
N GLU A 178 -1.31 51.76 38.30
CA GLU A 178 -1.72 50.70 37.41
C GLU A 178 -2.52 51.24 36.21
N SER A 179 -2.28 50.68 35.02
CA SER A 179 -3.25 50.76 33.93
C SER A 179 -3.70 49.36 33.54
N PRO A 180 -5.02 49.12 33.36
CA PRO A 180 -5.60 47.80 33.45
C PRO A 180 -5.55 47.01 32.14
N ILE A 181 -5.41 45.69 32.29
CA ILE A 181 -5.71 44.68 31.29
C ILE A 181 -7.19 44.82 30.90
N GLN A 182 -7.47 45.19 29.66
CA GLN A 182 -8.81 45.03 29.08
C GLN A 182 -8.96 43.60 28.55
N ASN A 183 -9.62 42.77 29.34
CA ASN A 183 -10.27 41.57 28.84
C ASN A 183 -11.44 41.99 27.95
N LYS A 184 -11.42 41.61 26.67
CA LYS A 184 -12.63 41.57 25.86
C LYS A 184 -13.13 40.13 25.81
N GLU A 185 -14.18 39.88 26.58
CA GLU A 185 -15.16 38.84 26.26
C GLU A 185 -15.74 39.14 24.87
N SER A 186 -15.72 38.14 23.99
CA SER A 186 -16.50 38.10 22.76
C SER A 186 -17.32 36.83 22.79
N THR A 187 -18.52 36.93 23.37
CA THR A 187 -19.62 36.01 23.12
C THR A 187 -20.30 36.47 21.83
N GLY A 188 -20.44 35.54 20.89
CA GLY A 188 -21.10 35.73 19.60
C GLY A 188 -21.02 34.44 18.80
#